data_AF-B1G0D3-F1
#
_entry.id   AF-B1G0D3-F1
#
_cell.length_a   1.000
_cell.length_b   1.000
_cell.length_c   1.000
_cell.angle_alpha   90.00
_cell.angle_beta   90.00
_cell.angle_gamma   90.00
#
_symmetry.space_group_name_H-M   'P 1'
#
loop_
_entity.id
_entity.type
_entity.pdbx_description
1 polymer ?
#
loop_
_entity_poly.entity_id
_entity_poly.type
_entity_poly.pdbx_seq_one_letter_code
_entity_poly.pdbx_strand_id
1 'polypeptide(L)'
;MDVLPEVVEQAGGRLCVMLDGGFRRGTDILKAVALGADAVLLGRATTYGLSAGGQPGVERAIDILKTEIDRALGLLGCRDIAELDRSYLRRVGHDGALSRPLQERRVPLIDHDAPVTGEPYVQA
;
A
#
# COMPACT_ATOMS: atom_id res chain seq x y z
N MET A 1 2.18 1.93 -5.46
CA MET A 1 2.37 0.95 -4.36
C MET A 1 3.66 0.17 -4.52
N ASP A 2 4.24 0.10 -5.73
CA ASP A 2 5.37 -0.76 -6.07
C ASP A 2 6.68 -0.50 -5.31
N VAL A 3 6.90 0.76 -4.91
CA VAL A 3 8.08 1.22 -4.15
C VAL A 3 7.95 1.02 -2.64
N LEU A 4 6.74 0.78 -2.12
CA LEU A 4 6.49 0.69 -0.68
C LEU A 4 7.38 -0.36 0.02
N PRO A 5 7.59 -1.58 -0.52
CA PRO A 5 8.40 -2.59 0.17
C PRO A 5 9.85 -2.17 0.41
N GLU A 6 10.44 -1.42 -0.52
CA GLU A 6 11.81 -0.90 -0.42
C GLU A 6 11.90 0.16 0.68
N VAL A 7 10.93 1.09 0.72
CA VAL A 7 10.85 2.11 1.77
C VAL A 7 10.71 1.48 3.15
N VAL A 8 9.83 0.48 3.30
CA VAL A 8 9.62 -0.24 4.57
C VAL A 8 10.91 -0.95 5.02
N GLU A 9 11.61 -1.60 4.09
CA GLU A 9 12.88 -2.27 4.38
C GLU A 9 13.94 -1.28 4.89
N GLN A 10 14.09 -0.12 4.23
CA GLN A 10 15.04 0.90 4.64
C GLN A 10 14.65 1.58 5.97
N ALA A 11 13.36 1.78 6.22
CA ALA A 11 12.87 2.29 7.51
C ALA A 11 13.25 1.33 8.66
N GLY A 12 13.24 0.02 8.40
CA GLY A 12 13.72 -1.00 9.35
C GLY A 12 13.00 -0.96 10.70
N GLY A 13 11.71 -0.61 10.70
CA GLY A 13 10.89 -0.48 11.91
C GLY A 13 11.24 0.69 12.83
N ARG A 14 12.17 1.57 12.43
CA ARG A 14 12.59 2.74 13.23
C ARG A 14 11.71 3.97 13.00
N LEU A 15 10.90 3.95 11.95
CA LEU A 15 10.04 5.04 11.51
C LEU A 15 8.65 4.49 11.17
N CYS A 16 7.61 5.26 11.46
CA CYS A 16 6.27 5.00 10.98
C CYS A 16 6.20 5.28 9.47
N VAL A 17 5.79 4.28 8.69
CA VAL A 17 5.65 4.35 7.24
C VAL A 17 4.17 4.46 6.89
N MET A 18 3.77 5.66 6.47
CA MET A 18 2.43 5.94 5.99
C MET A 18 2.42 6.10 4.46
N LEU A 19 1.32 5.72 3.81
CA LEU A 19 1.17 5.83 2.34
C LEU A 19 -0.12 6.54 1.95
N ASP A 20 -0.03 7.50 1.03
CA ASP A 20 -1.17 7.95 0.20
C ASP A 20 -0.85 7.64 -1.26
N GLY A 21 -1.87 7.50 -2.10
CA GLY A 21 -1.69 7.22 -3.51
C GLY A 21 -2.90 6.53 -4.14
N GLY A 22 -4.08 7.14 -4.03
CA GLY A 22 -5.24 6.70 -4.81
C GLY A 22 -5.98 5.48 -4.25
N PHE A 23 -6.01 5.31 -2.92
CA PHE A 23 -6.86 4.32 -2.27
C PHE A 23 -8.34 4.54 -2.60
N ARG A 24 -8.98 3.51 -3.17
CA ARG A 24 -10.41 3.53 -3.55
C ARG A 24 -11.17 2.28 -3.11
N ARG A 25 -10.46 1.19 -2.78
CA ARG A 25 -11.04 -0.04 -2.26
C ARG A 25 -10.42 -0.41 -0.92
N GLY A 26 -11.19 -1.11 -0.09
CA GLY A 26 -10.69 -1.71 1.14
C GLY A 26 -9.51 -2.66 0.88
N THR A 27 -9.54 -3.42 -0.22
CA THR A 27 -8.44 -4.31 -0.60
C THR A 27 -7.16 -3.58 -1.00
N ASP A 28 -7.22 -2.32 -1.44
CA ASP A 28 -6.01 -1.52 -1.68
C ASP A 28 -5.32 -1.20 -0.34
N ILE A 29 -6.11 -0.90 0.68
CA ILE A 29 -5.62 -0.63 2.04
C ILE A 29 -4.97 -1.88 2.62
N LEU A 30 -5.66 -3.03 2.51
CA LEU A 30 -5.12 -4.32 2.98
C LEU A 30 -3.79 -4.67 2.29
N LYS A 31 -3.67 -4.43 0.98
CA LYS A 31 -2.40 -4.64 0.26
C LYS A 31 -1.28 -3.73 0.77
N ALA A 32 -1.57 -2.45 1.07
CA ALA A 32 -0.56 -1.56 1.64
C ALA A 32 -0.06 -2.07 3.00
N VAL A 33 -0.98 -2.44 3.89
CA VAL A 33 -0.64 -2.95 5.22
C VAL A 33 0.14 -4.27 5.11
N ALA A 34 -0.33 -5.20 4.27
CA ALA A 34 0.37 -6.47 4.02
C ALA A 34 1.78 -6.29 3.41
N LEU A 35 2.05 -5.16 2.73
CA LEU A 35 3.39 -4.81 2.23
C LEU A 35 4.27 -4.14 3.30
N GLY A 36 3.69 -3.74 4.43
CA GLY A 36 4.36 -3.21 5.62
C GLY A 36 4.10 -1.72 5.91
N ALA A 37 3.07 -1.11 5.34
CA ALA A 37 2.66 0.24 5.77
C ALA A 37 1.93 0.18 7.12
N ASP A 38 2.22 1.14 8.01
CA ASP A 38 1.56 1.27 9.31
C ASP A 38 0.16 1.91 9.18
N ALA A 39 -0.01 2.80 8.20
CA ALA A 39 -1.27 3.45 7.92
C ALA A 39 -1.36 3.91 6.46
N VAL A 40 -2.60 4.16 6.01
CA VAL A 40 -2.87 4.80 4.72
C VAL A 40 -3.62 6.12 4.93
N LEU A 41 -3.41 7.07 4.04
CA LEU A 41 -4.13 8.34 4.04
C LEU A 41 -5.17 8.36 2.92
N LEU A 42 -6.27 9.05 3.16
CA LEU A 42 -7.38 9.19 2.22
C LEU A 42 -7.49 10.64 1.74
N GLY A 43 -7.01 10.92 0.53
CA GLY A 43 -7.25 12.19 -0.16
C GLY A 43 -8.63 12.23 -0.80
N ARG A 44 -8.72 12.09 -2.14
CA ARG A 44 -9.97 12.35 -2.89
C ARG A 44 -11.20 11.56 -2.43
N ALA A 45 -11.06 10.45 -1.69
CA ALA A 45 -12.20 9.62 -1.31
C ALA A 45 -13.09 10.37 -0.34
N THR A 46 -12.48 10.95 0.69
CA THR A 46 -13.15 11.78 1.69
C THR A 46 -13.60 13.11 1.06
N THR A 47 -12.79 13.71 0.18
CA THR A 47 -13.17 14.94 -0.55
C THR A 47 -14.41 14.74 -1.41
N TYR A 48 -14.54 13.63 -2.13
CA TYR A 48 -15.74 13.35 -2.92
C TYR A 48 -16.97 13.14 -2.03
N GLY A 49 -16.81 12.46 -0.89
CA GLY A 49 -17.84 12.37 0.13
C GLY A 49 -18.28 13.77 0.61
N LEU A 50 -17.31 14.62 0.94
CA LEU A 50 -17.55 16.00 1.36
C LEU A 50 -18.35 16.79 0.32
N SER A 51 -17.96 16.71 -0.96
CA SER A 51 -18.67 17.40 -2.04
C SER A 51 -20.07 16.85 -2.29
N ALA A 52 -20.28 15.54 -2.09
CA ALA A 52 -21.57 14.89 -2.36
C ALA A 52 -22.60 15.11 -1.24
N GLY A 53 -22.17 15.26 0.02
CA GLY A 53 -23.09 15.28 1.14
C GLY A 53 -22.54 15.91 2.43
N GLY A 54 -21.51 16.75 2.34
CA GLY A 54 -20.88 17.34 3.52
C GLY A 54 -20.25 16.28 4.42
N GLN A 55 -20.25 16.52 5.73
CA GLN A 55 -19.73 15.58 6.71
C GLN A 55 -20.35 14.17 6.61
N PRO A 56 -21.69 14.00 6.51
CA PRO A 56 -22.29 12.67 6.32
C PRO A 56 -21.75 11.93 5.07
N GLY A 57 -21.42 12.66 4.01
CA GLY A 57 -20.80 12.07 2.82
C GLY A 57 -19.36 11.61 3.07
N VAL A 58 -18.58 12.34 3.87
CA VAL A 58 -17.23 11.91 4.30
C VAL A 58 -17.32 10.64 5.13
N GLU A 59 -18.19 10.63 6.14
CA GLU A 59 -18.43 9.46 7.02
C GLU A 59 -18.84 8.24 6.18
N ARG A 60 -19.77 8.43 5.23
CA ARG A 60 -20.21 7.37 4.33
C ARG A 60 -19.06 6.82 3.48
N ALA A 61 -18.19 7.68 2.95
CA ALA A 61 -17.04 7.24 2.16
C ALA A 61 -16.07 6.39 3.00
N ILE A 62 -15.82 6.79 4.25
CA ILE A 62 -14.97 6.03 5.19
C ILE A 62 -15.64 4.70 5.55
N ASP A 63 -16.93 4.69 5.85
CA ASP A 63 -17.66 3.47 6.21
C ASP A 63 -17.72 2.44 5.08
N ILE A 64 -17.79 2.88 3.82
CA ILE A 64 -17.68 1.98 2.66
C ILE A 64 -16.32 1.26 2.68
N LEU A 65 -15.22 1.99 2.89
CA LEU A 65 -13.88 1.41 2.93
C LEU A 65 -13.71 0.45 4.11
N LYS A 66 -14.23 0.82 5.29
CA LYS A 66 -14.24 -0.06 6.48
C LYS A 66 -15.03 -1.35 6.23
N THR A 67 -16.23 -1.23 5.67
CA THR A 67 -17.06 -2.39 5.30
C THR A 67 -16.36 -3.31 4.30
N GLU A 68 -15.65 -2.74 3.32
CA GLU A 68 -14.87 -3.52 2.36
C GLU A 68 -13.67 -4.22 3.02
N ILE A 69 -13.01 -3.57 3.99
CA ILE A 69 -11.93 -4.18 4.80
C ILE A 69 -12.47 -5.39 5.57
N ASP A 70 -13.54 -5.23 6.34
CA ASP A 70 -14.11 -6.30 7.17
C ASP A 70 -14.52 -7.50 6.31
N ARG A 71 -15.16 -7.22 5.16
CA ARG A 71 -15.53 -8.27 4.19
C ARG A 71 -14.32 -9.00 3.65
N ALA A 72 -13.27 -8.27 3.27
CA ALA A 72 -12.07 -8.87 2.70
C ALA A 72 -11.29 -9.70 3.73
N LEU A 73 -11.16 -9.23 4.99
CA LEU A 73 -10.56 -10.01 6.08
C LEU A 73 -11.35 -11.31 6.32
N GLY A 74 -12.68 -11.23 6.38
CA GLY A 74 -13.54 -12.41 6.50
C GLY A 74 -13.37 -13.42 5.37
N LEU A 75 -13.21 -12.96 4.12
CA LEU A 75 -12.94 -13.82 2.96
C LEU A 75 -11.54 -14.43 2.97
N LEU A 76 -10.56 -13.74 3.54
CA LEU A 76 -9.18 -14.23 3.70
C LEU A 76 -9.02 -15.16 4.92
N GLY A 77 -10.04 -15.25 5.79
CA GLY A 77 -9.97 -16.00 7.03
C GLY A 77 -9.11 -15.32 8.11
N CYS A 78 -8.86 -14.02 7.99
CA CYS A 78 -8.12 -13.22 8.95
C CYS A 78 -9.09 -12.54 9.92
N ARG A 79 -8.78 -12.57 11.21
CA ARG A 79 -9.58 -11.92 12.26
C ARG A 79 -9.20 -10.47 12.47
N ASP A 80 -7.95 -10.13 12.15
CA ASP A 80 -7.39 -8.80 12.34
C ASP A 80 -6.51 -8.43 11.14
N ILE A 81 -6.42 -7.14 10.84
CA ILE A 81 -5.57 -6.62 9.76
C ILE A 81 -4.08 -6.89 10.02
N ALA A 82 -3.66 -6.97 11.28
CA ALA A 82 -2.30 -7.29 11.69
C ALA A 82 -1.91 -8.76 11.42
N GLU A 83 -2.87 -9.64 11.13
CA GLU A 83 -2.58 -11.02 10.67
C GLU A 83 -2.13 -11.04 9.20
N LEU A 84 -2.25 -9.94 8.46
CA LEU A 84 -1.85 -9.86 7.07
C LEU A 84 -0.34 -9.63 6.91
N ASP A 85 0.25 -10.41 6.02
CA ASP A 85 1.62 -10.24 5.58
C ASP A 85 1.75 -10.44 4.05
N ARG A 86 2.99 -10.42 3.56
CA ARG A 86 3.29 -10.55 2.13
C ARG A 86 2.89 -11.92 1.54
N SER A 87 2.57 -12.94 2.35
CA SER A 87 2.13 -14.26 1.86
C SER A 87 0.73 -14.22 1.25
N TYR A 88 -0.10 -13.25 1.63
CA TYR A 88 -1.42 -13.00 1.05
C TYR A 88 -1.37 -12.31 -0.32
N LEU A 89 -0.17 -11.93 -0.79
CA LEU A 89 0.02 -11.14 -1.99
C LEU A 89 0.72 -11.92 -3.11
N ARG A 90 0.26 -11.68 -4.34
CA ARG A 90 0.92 -12.09 -5.58
C ARG A 90 1.24 -10.83 -6.38
N ARG A 91 2.47 -10.71 -6.88
CA ARG A 91 2.78 -9.69 -7.89
C ARG A 91 2.37 -10.22 -9.26
N VAL A 92 1.84 -9.30 -10.07
CA VAL A 92 1.55 -9.52 -11.48
C VAL A 92 2.64 -8.77 -12.24
N GLY A 93 3.34 -9.46 -13.14
CA GLY A 93 4.31 -8.86 -14.06
C GLY A 93 3.61 -7.96 -15.08
N HIS A 94 4.38 -7.08 -15.74
CA HIS A 94 3.85 -6.18 -16.77
C HIS A 94 3.34 -6.94 -18.01
N ASP A 95 3.80 -8.17 -18.20
CA ASP A 95 3.36 -9.16 -19.19
C ASP A 95 2.11 -9.94 -18.75
N GLY A 96 1.55 -9.63 -17.57
CA GLY A 96 0.41 -10.32 -16.99
C GLY A 96 0.75 -11.66 -16.31
N ALA A 97 2.02 -12.08 -16.32
CA ALA A 97 2.43 -13.32 -15.68
C ALA A 97 2.42 -13.16 -14.15
N LEU A 98 1.96 -14.19 -13.43
CA LEU A 98 2.03 -14.19 -11.97
C LEU A 98 3.46 -14.49 -11.52
N SER A 99 4.05 -13.61 -10.71
CA SER A 99 5.36 -13.88 -10.14
C SER A 99 5.27 -14.95 -9.05
N ARG A 100 6.41 -15.59 -8.77
CA ARG A 100 6.60 -16.37 -7.54
C ARG A 100 6.25 -15.52 -6.29
N PRO A 101 5.86 -16.14 -5.16
CA PRO A 101 5.47 -15.40 -3.95
C PRO A 101 6.59 -14.45 -3.51
N LEU A 102 6.24 -13.29 -2.96
CA LEU A 102 7.21 -12.22 -2.64
C LEU A 102 8.30 -12.64 -1.64
N GLN A 103 8.09 -13.73 -0.90
CA GLN A 103 9.06 -14.30 0.04
C GLN A 103 10.36 -14.79 -0.64
N GLU A 104 10.37 -15.07 -1.94
CA GLU A 104 11.54 -15.65 -2.63
C GLU A 104 12.48 -14.61 -3.29
N ARG A 105 12.16 -13.31 -3.26
CA ARG A 105 13.03 -12.27 -3.81
C ARG A 105 13.94 -11.69 -2.72
N ARG A 106 15.22 -12.04 -2.72
CA ARG A 106 16.26 -11.18 -2.10
C ARG A 106 16.33 -9.90 -2.93
N VAL A 107 16.02 -8.77 -2.33
CA VAL A 107 16.26 -7.46 -2.95
C VAL A 107 17.78 -7.24 -2.91
N PRO A 108 18.43 -6.86 -4.03
CA PRO A 108 19.82 -6.46 -3.98
C PRO A 108 19.95 -5.23 -3.06
N LEU A 109 20.88 -5.28 -2.10
CA LEU A 109 21.21 -4.11 -1.29
C LEU A 109 21.61 -2.97 -2.23
N ILE A 110 20.94 -1.83 -2.09
CA ILE A 110 21.45 -0.57 -2.61
C ILE A 110 22.69 -0.25 -1.77
N ASP A 111 23.84 -0.16 -2.42
CA ASP A 111 25.08 0.27 -1.79
C ASP A 111 24.98 1.78 -1.54
N HIS A 112 24.71 2.17 -0.29
CA HIS A 112 24.64 3.57 0.11
C HIS A 112 26.01 4.27 0.14
N ASP A 113 27.12 3.51 0.05
CA ASP A 113 28.48 4.04 -0.10
C ASP A 113 28.88 4.20 -1.58
N ALA A 114 28.04 3.76 -2.53
CA ALA A 114 28.26 4.02 -3.94
C ALA A 114 28.08 5.53 -4.24
N PRO A 115 29.02 6.17 -4.96
CA PRO A 115 28.91 7.57 -5.29
C PRO A 115 27.63 7.82 -6.09
N VAL A 116 26.82 8.79 -5.65
CA VAL A 116 25.65 9.26 -6.38
C VAL A 116 26.14 9.89 -7.69
N THR A 117 26.20 9.09 -8.76
CA THR A 117 26.48 9.60 -10.11
C THR A 117 25.22 10.34 -10.57
N GLY A 118 25.18 11.64 -10.29
CA GLY A 118 24.14 12.53 -10.76
C GLY A 118 24.22 12.67 -12.28
N GLU A 119 23.50 11.83 -13.01
CA GLU A 119 23.10 12.14 -14.38
C GLU A 119 21.95 13.15 -14.30
N PRO A 120 22.06 14.35 -14.89
CA PRO A 120 21.06 15.39 -14.78
C PRO A 120 19.75 14.94 -15.46
N TYR A 121 18.63 15.18 -14.77
CA TYR A 121 17.28 15.09 -15.33
C TYR A 121 17.11 16.16 -16.41
N VAL A 122 17.55 15.87 -17.64
CA VAL A 122 17.31 16.74 -18.78
C VAL A 122 15.88 16.51 -19.24
N GLN A 123 15.06 17.53 -19.03
CA GLN A 123 13.72 17.66 -19.61
C GLN A 123 13.79 17.60 -21.14
N ALA A 124 12.89 16.81 -21.74
CA ALA A 124 12.39 17.00 -23.10
C ALA A 124 10.93 16.52 -23.15
#